data_AF-A0A6V7HE47-F1
#
_entry.id   AF-A0A6V7HE47-F1
#
_cell.length_a   1.000
_cell.length_b   1.000
_cell.length_c   1.000
_cell.angle_alpha   90.00
_cell.angle_beta   90.00
_cell.angle_gamma   90.00
#
_symmetry.space_group_name_H-M   'P 1'
#
loop_
_entity.id
_entity.type
_entity.pdbx_description
1 polymer ?
#
loop_
_entity_poly.entity_id
_entity_poly.type
_entity_poly.pdbx_seq_one_letter_code
_entity_poly.pdbx_strand_id
1 'polypeptide(L)' 'MAYKFREEIVGKRFLSVSGFTKLKVNKISEWGWRAGVIRAASHRDNGCHDLQ' A
#
# COMPACT_ATOMS: atom_id res chain seq x y z
N MET A 1 4.45 13.66 -13.71
CA MET A 1 4.30 14.60 -12.58
C MET A 1 4.01 13.79 -11.32
N ALA A 2 4.90 13.77 -10.33
CA ALA A 2 4.55 13.33 -8.98
C ALA A 2 4.04 14.59 -8.28
N TYR A 3 2.72 14.81 -8.33
CA TYR A 3 2.10 16.02 -7.82
C TYR A 3 2.14 15.99 -6.29
N LYS A 4 3.18 16.60 -5.72
CA LYS A 4 3.45 16.77 -4.30
C LYS A 4 3.70 15.45 -3.54
N PHE A 5 4.56 15.53 -2.54
CA PHE A 5 4.71 14.50 -1.53
C PHE A 5 3.32 14.24 -0.94
N ARG A 6 2.76 13.06 -1.19
CA ARG A 6 1.38 12.72 -0.79
C ARG A 6 1.36 12.27 0.66
N GLU A 7 1.56 13.23 1.56
CA GLU A 7 1.50 13.02 3.01
C GLU A 7 0.17 12.41 3.44
N GLU A 8 -0.90 12.58 2.65
CA GLU A 8 -2.21 12.01 2.96
C GLU A 8 -2.22 10.48 2.94
N ILE A 9 -1.29 9.85 2.20
CA ILE A 9 -1.20 8.38 2.12
C ILE A 9 0.02 7.81 2.85
N VAL A 10 1.12 8.54 2.97
CA VAL A 10 2.30 8.09 3.72
C VAL A 10 1.95 7.91 5.20
N GLY A 11 2.41 6.83 5.82
CA GLY A 11 2.08 6.45 7.20
C GLY A 11 0.69 5.83 7.36
N LYS A 12 -0.15 5.81 6.31
CA LYS A 12 -1.45 5.13 6.35
C LYS A 12 -1.29 3.62 6.22
N ARG A 13 -2.20 2.90 6.88
CA ARG A 13 -2.32 1.44 6.77
C ARG A 13 -3.03 1.06 5.49
N PHE A 14 -2.57 0.00 4.85
CA PHE A 14 -3.25 -0.63 3.73
C PHE A 14 -3.44 -2.12 3.98
N LEU A 15 -4.42 -2.70 3.28
CA LEU A 15 -4.60 -4.14 3.16
C LEU A 15 -4.39 -4.51 1.69
N SER A 16 -3.56 -5.53 1.44
CA SER A 16 -3.39 -6.11 0.13
C SER A 16 -3.77 -7.60 0.17
N VAL A 17 -4.21 -8.09 -0.98
CA VAL A 17 -4.45 -9.51 -1.20
C VAL A 17 -3.86 -9.84 -2.56
N SER A 18 -3.07 -10.91 -2.64
CA SER A 18 -2.58 -11.44 -3.91
C SER A 18 -3.29 -12.76 -4.20
N GLY A 19 -4.10 -12.80 -5.26
CA GLY A 19 -4.69 -14.05 -5.74
C GLY A 19 -3.86 -14.63 -6.88
N PHE A 20 -3.45 -15.90 -6.76
CA PHE A 20 -2.96 -16.67 -7.92
C PHE A 20 -4.11 -16.97 -8.91
N THR A 21 -5.35 -16.92 -8.44
CA THR A 21 -6.58 -17.12 -9.21
C THR A 21 -7.53 -15.94 -8.99
N LYS A 22 -8.53 -15.80 -9.87
CA LYS A 22 -9.53 -14.72 -9.81
C LYS A 22 -10.25 -14.74 -8.45
N LEU A 23 -10.04 -13.69 -7.67
CA LEU A 23 -10.63 -13.52 -6.34
C LEU A 23 -12.16 -13.45 -6.43
N LYS A 24 -12.85 -14.25 -5.63
CA LYS A 24 -14.32 -14.25 -5.52
C LYS A 24 -14.74 -13.39 -4.34
N VAL A 25 -15.49 -12.32 -4.60
CA VAL A 25 -15.96 -11.36 -3.57
C VAL A 25 -16.80 -12.05 -2.49
N ASN A 26 -17.57 -13.09 -2.86
CA ASN A 26 -18.37 -13.86 -1.90
C ASN A 26 -17.55 -14.59 -0.82
N LYS A 27 -16.22 -14.66 -0.96
CA LYS A 27 -15.29 -15.30 -0.02
C LYS A 27 -14.27 -14.32 0.56
N ILE A 28 -14.61 -13.03 0.62
CA ILE A 28 -13.70 -11.96 1.05
C ILE A 28 -13.10 -12.16 2.46
N SER A 29 -13.83 -12.83 3.35
CA SER A 29 -13.36 -13.16 4.71
C SER A 29 -12.26 -14.23 4.73
N GLU A 30 -12.17 -15.08 3.70
CA GLU A 30 -11.19 -16.16 3.58
C GLU A 30 -9.89 -15.71 2.89
N TRP A 31 -9.83 -14.44 2.45
CA TRP A 31 -8.67 -13.94 1.72
C TRP A 31 -7.45 -13.83 2.64
N GLY A 32 -6.29 -14.24 2.12
CA GLY A 32 -4.99 -14.08 2.80
C GLY A 32 -4.55 -12.62 2.80
N TRP A 33 -5.19 -11.80 3.64
CA TRP A 33 -4.89 -10.38 3.78
C TRP A 33 -3.46 -10.15 4.28
N ARG A 34 -2.78 -9.21 3.65
CA ARG A 34 -1.48 -8.69 4.09
C ARG A 34 -1.68 -7.23 4.48
N ALA A 35 -1.44 -6.93 5.75
CA ALA A 35 -1.43 -5.55 6.23
C ALA A 35 -0.05 -4.94 6.01
N GLY A 36 -0.02 -3.65 5.71
CA GLY A 36 1.21 -2.88 5.60
C GLY A 36 0.99 -1.39 5.85
N VAL A 37 2.09 -0.64 5.82
CA VAL A 37 2.09 0.82 5.93
C VAL A 37 2.76 1.38 4.69
N ILE A 38 2.17 2.43 4.12
CA ILE A 38 2.75 3.13 2.98
C ILE A 38 3.94 3.95 3.48
N ARG A 39 5.15 3.60 3.04
CA ARG A 39 6.38 4.34 3.36
C ARG A 39 6.72 5.40 2.34
N ALA A 40 6.37 5.20 1.08
CA ALA A 40 6.63 6.18 0.02
C ALA A 40 5.47 6.19 -0.97
N ALA A 41 5.13 7.38 -1.45
CA ALA A 41 4.11 7.63 -2.47
C ALA A 41 4.71 7.75 -3.88
N SER A 42 6.04 7.87 -3.99
CA SER A 42 6.79 8.07 -5.21
C SER A 42 8.23 7.56 -5.08
N HIS A 43 8.84 7.16 -6.20
CA HIS A 43 10.27 6.84 -6.29
C HIS A 43 11.18 8.04 -6.00
N ARG A 44 10.64 9.26 -5.98
CA ARG A 44 11.34 10.49 -5.61
C ARG A 44 11.36 10.75 -4.10
N ASP A 45 10.67 9.93 -3.32
CA ASP A 45 10.58 10.06 -1.86
C ASP A 45 11.79 9.46 -1.13
N ASN A 46 12.77 8.95 -1.88
CA ASN A 46 14.04 8.36 -1.40
C ASN A 46 14.93 9.30 -0.54
N GLY A 47 14.54 10.57 -0.38
CA GLY A 47 15.29 11.55 0.43
C GLY A 47 14.81 11.66 1.88
N CYS A 48 13.70 11.03 2.26
CA CYS A 48 13.18 11.11 3.63
C CYS A 48 13.79 9.99 4.48
N HIS A 49 14.71 10.37 5.38
CA HIS A 49 15.40 9.45 6.29
C HIS A 49 14.44 8.69 7.22
N ASP A 50 13.23 9.24 7.44
CA ASP A 50 12.18 8.62 8.27
C ASP A 50 11.41 7.49 7.56
N LEU A 51 11.61 7.32 6.24
CA LEU A 51 10.89 6.34 5.41
C LEU A 51 11.73 5.12 4.98
N GLN A 52 13.04 5.12 5.27
CA GLN A 52 14.00 4.05 4.95
C GLN A 52 14.08 3.01 6.09
#